data_AF-A0A939FF53-F1
#
_entry.id   AF-A0A939FF53-F1
#
_cell.length_a   1.000
_cell.length_b   1.000
_cell.length_c   1.000
_cell.angle_alpha   90.00
_cell.angle_beta   90.00
_cell.angle_gamma   90.00
#
_symmetry.space_group_name_H-M   'P 1'
#
loop_
_entity.id
_entity.type
_entity.pdbx_description
1 polymer ?
#
loop_
_entity_poly.entity_id
_entity_poly.type
_entity_poly.pdbx_seq_one_letter_code
_entity_poly.pdbx_strand_id
1 'polypeptide(L)' 'TGRLLGVQIVGREGAAKRVDVAAVALTARMTVEQMTALDLGYAPPFSPVWDPILVAARKATAAVNSSNSSPSAD' A
#
# COMPACT_ATOMS: atom_id res chain seq x y z
N THR A 1 -9.97 10.44 4.93
CA THR A 1 -9.64 10.59 3.50
C THR A 1 -8.96 9.36 2.89
N GLY A 2 -8.24 8.53 3.67
CA GLY A 2 -7.56 7.34 3.14
C GLY A 2 -6.35 7.62 2.24
N ARG A 3 -5.97 8.90 2.09
CA ARG A 3 -4.86 9.35 1.25
C ARG A 3 -3.53 8.79 1.77
N LEU A 4 -2.71 8.25 0.87
CA LEU A 4 -1.34 7.86 1.21
C LEU A 4 -0.51 9.11 1.52
N LEU A 5 0.17 9.12 2.68
CA LEU A 5 1.00 10.25 3.13
C LEU A 5 2.50 9.92 3.15
N GLY A 6 2.84 8.65 3.26
CA GLY A 6 4.21 8.19 3.27
C GLY A 6 4.27 6.67 3.32
N VAL A 7 5.44 6.12 2.98
CA VAL A 7 5.75 4.69 3.07
C VAL A 7 7.20 4.56 3.52
N GLN A 8 7.46 3.55 4.34
CA GLN A 8 8.81 3.11 4.67
C GLN A 8 8.93 1.64 4.33
N ILE A 9 10.05 1.27 3.71
CA ILE A 9 10.34 -0.12 3.35
C ILE A 9 11.67 -0.50 3.98
N VAL A 10 11.66 -1.60 4.73
CA VAL A 10 12.85 -2.18 5.37
C VAL A 10 12.87 -3.66 5.04
N GLY A 11 13.99 -4.15 4.55
CA GLY A 11 14.15 -5.54 4.16
C GLY A 11 15.51 -5.82 3.53
N ARG A 12 15.72 -7.07 3.12
CA ARG A 12 16.94 -7.51 2.42
C ARG A 12 16.87 -7.14 0.94
N GLU A 13 17.63 -7.85 0.11
CA GLU A 13 17.66 -7.68 -1.34
C GLU A 13 16.24 -7.61 -1.95
N GLY A 14 16.05 -6.70 -2.91
CA GLY A 14 14.77 -6.49 -3.59
C GLY A 14 13.75 -5.62 -2.83
N ALA A 15 13.97 -5.31 -1.55
CA ALA A 15 13.05 -4.46 -0.77
C ALA A 15 13.08 -3.00 -1.26
N ALA A 16 14.27 -2.43 -1.46
CA ALA A 16 14.43 -1.01 -1.80
C ALA A 16 13.68 -0.59 -3.06
N LYS A 17 13.70 -1.41 -4.12
CA LYS A 17 13.07 -1.07 -5.42
C LYS A 17 11.55 -0.90 -5.34
N ARG A 18 10.89 -1.45 -4.32
CA ARG A 18 9.44 -1.30 -4.13
C ARG A 18 9.02 0.12 -3.76
N VAL A 19 9.96 0.95 -3.30
CA VAL A 19 9.68 2.34 -2.92
C VAL A 19 9.20 3.15 -4.12
N ASP A 20 9.60 2.78 -5.34
CA ASP A 20 9.21 3.48 -6.56
C ASP A 20 7.68 3.44 -6.77
N VAL A 21 7.03 2.31 -6.47
CA VAL A 21 5.57 2.19 -6.53
C VAL A 21 4.90 3.16 -5.55
N ALA A 22 5.42 3.24 -4.32
CA ALA A 22 4.92 4.18 -3.31
C ALA A 22 5.16 5.64 -3.70
N ALA A 23 6.32 5.96 -4.30
CA ALA A 23 6.62 7.29 -4.78
C ALA A 23 5.65 7.73 -5.90
N VAL A 24 5.32 6.83 -6.83
CA VAL A 24 4.30 7.08 -7.87
C VAL A 24 2.93 7.28 -7.23
N ALA A 25 2.52 6.43 -6.28
CA ALA A 25 1.24 6.57 -5.59
C ALA A 25 1.11 7.91 -4.83
N LEU A 26 2.18 8.35 -4.16
CA LEU A 26 2.26 9.66 -3.50
C LEU A 26 2.12 10.80 -4.51
N THR A 27 2.85 10.72 -5.62
CA THR A 27 2.81 11.70 -6.72
C THR A 27 1.40 11.83 -7.29
N ALA A 28 0.74 10.69 -7.54
CA ALA A 28 -0.64 10.61 -8.02
C ALA A 28 -1.70 10.91 -6.94
N ARG A 29 -1.27 11.21 -5.70
CA ARG A 29 -2.13 11.49 -4.55
C ARG A 29 -3.14 10.36 -4.26
N MET A 30 -2.77 9.12 -4.53
CA MET A 30 -3.65 7.96 -4.39
C MET A 30 -4.09 7.73 -2.94
N THR A 31 -5.26 7.13 -2.77
CA THR A 31 -5.67 6.49 -1.52
C THR A 31 -5.08 5.09 -1.41
N VAL A 32 -4.98 4.57 -0.18
CA VAL A 32 -4.55 3.17 0.06
C VAL A 32 -5.50 2.16 -0.58
N GLU A 33 -6.77 2.52 -0.77
CA GLU A 33 -7.76 1.69 -1.47
C GLU A 33 -7.47 1.64 -2.97
N GLN A 34 -7.19 2.78 -3.61
CA GLN A 34 -6.79 2.82 -5.02
C GLN A 34 -5.51 2.01 -5.28
N MET A 35 -4.57 2.01 -4.34
CA MET A 35 -3.36 1.19 -4.45
C MET A 35 -3.66 -0.32 -4.52
N THR A 36 -4.76 -0.79 -3.93
CA THR A 36 -5.12 -2.22 -3.98
C THR A 36 -5.49 -2.72 -5.37
N ALA A 37 -5.80 -1.80 -6.29
CA ALA A 37 -6.14 -2.07 -7.68
C ALA A 37 -4.96 -1.91 -8.65
N LEU A 38 -3.75 -1.59 -8.15
CA LEU A 38 -2.55 -1.54 -8.99
C LEU A 38 -2.20 -2.94 -9.51
N ASP A 39 -1.92 -3.03 -10.81
CA ASP A 39 -1.41 -4.24 -11.45
C ASP A 39 0.12 -4.26 -11.34
N LEU A 40 0.62 -4.99 -10.34
CA LEU A 40 2.06 -5.16 -10.12
C LEU A 40 2.49 -6.53 -10.64
N GLY A 41 3.54 -6.53 -11.46
CA GLY A 41 4.03 -7.74 -12.11
C GLY A 41 4.47 -8.83 -11.12
N TYR A 42 4.09 -10.07 -11.43
CA TYR A 42 4.66 -11.26 -10.83
C TYR A 42 5.97 -11.63 -11.52
N ALA A 43 7.02 -11.85 -10.73
CA ALA A 43 8.32 -12.28 -11.21
C ALA A 43 9.05 -13.03 -10.08
N PRO A 44 9.03 -14.38 -10.01
CA PRO A 44 9.52 -15.14 -8.86
C PRO A 44 10.86 -14.69 -8.23
N PRO A 45 11.90 -14.30 -9.00
CA PRO A 45 13.15 -13.79 -8.42
C PRO A 45 13.05 -12.39 -7.79
N PHE A 46 12.01 -11.60 -8.08
CA PHE A 46 11.90 -10.18 -7.70
C PHE A 46 10.58 -9.81 -7.00
N SER A 47 9.47 -10.45 -7.36
CA SER A 47 8.10 -10.15 -6.95
C SER A 47 7.25 -11.42 -6.83
N PRO A 48 6.71 -11.74 -5.63
CA PRO A 48 5.81 -12.88 -5.43
C PRO A 48 4.43 -12.60 -6.03
N VAL A 49 3.54 -13.59 -5.99
CA VAL A 49 2.14 -13.47 -6.49
C VAL A 49 1.41 -12.28 -5.84
N TRP A 50 1.65 -12.06 -4.55
CA TRP A 50 1.16 -10.90 -3.83
C TRP A 50 2.30 -9.97 -3.48
N ASP A 51 2.53 -8.94 -4.30
CA ASP A 51 3.58 -7.97 -3.99
C ASP A 51 3.35 -7.36 -2.59
N PRO A 52 4.41 -7.25 -1.75
CA PRO A 52 4.33 -6.65 -0.43
C PRO A 52 3.63 -5.28 -0.36
N ILE A 53 3.71 -4.46 -1.41
CA ILE A 53 3.00 -3.17 -1.48
C ILE A 53 1.48 -3.38 -1.50
N LEU A 54 0.98 -4.36 -2.28
CA LEU A 54 -0.45 -4.67 -2.34
C LEU A 54 -0.96 -5.26 -1.02
N VAL A 55 -0.14 -6.09 -0.36
CA VAL A 55 -0.46 -6.62 0.97
C VAL A 55 -0.58 -5.49 2.00
N ALA A 56 0.38 -4.55 2.01
CA ALA A 56 0.35 -3.39 2.90
C ALA A 56 -0.86 -2.48 2.61
N ALA A 57 -1.15 -2.21 1.34
CA ALA A 57 -2.30 -1.39 0.92
C ALA A 57 -3.64 -1.98 1.40
N ARG A 58 -3.81 -3.30 1.30
CA ARG A 58 -5.02 -3.98 1.81
C ARG A 58 -5.17 -3.86 3.32
N LYS A 59 -4.06 -4.04 4.06
CA LYS A 59 -4.07 -3.87 5.53
C LYS A 59 -4.39 -2.43 5.94
N ALA A 60 -3.81 -1.45 5.25
CA ALA A 60 -4.09 -0.04 5.48
C ALA A 60 -5.56 0.32 5.16
N THR A 61 -6.10 -0.20 4.05
CA THR A 61 -7.51 -0.01 3.68
C THR A 61 -8.45 -0.54 4.75
N ALA A 62 -8.20 -1.76 5.26
CA ALA A 62 -8.99 -2.32 6.35
C ALA A 62 -8.94 -1.44 7.61
N ALA A 63 -7.76 -0.96 8.00
CA ALA A 63 -7.61 -0.08 9.17
C ALA A 63 -8.37 1.26 9.02
N VAL A 64 -8.30 1.88 7.84
CA VAL A 64 -9.04 3.11 7.52
C VAL A 64 -10.55 2.89 7.58
N ASN A 65 -11.04 1.74 7.09
CA ASN A 65 -12.46 1.42 7.13
C ASN A 65 -12.93 1.16 8.56
N SER A 66 -12.13 0.46 9.37
CA SER A 66 -12.43 0.22 10.80
C SER A 66 -12.50 1.51 11.61
N SER A 67 -11.61 2.49 11.36
CA SER A 67 -11.67 3.78 12.04
C SER A 67 -12.91 4.59 11.66
N ASN A 68 -13.41 4.45 10.43
CA ASN A 68 -14.63 5.12 9.97
C ASN A 68 -15.93 4.48 10.50
N SER A 69 -15.88 3.20 10.88
CA SER A 69 -17.03 2.47 11.44
C SER A 69 -17.15 2.56 12.96
N SER A 70 -16.18 3.21 13.63
CA SER A 70 -16.26 3.47 15.07
C SER A 70 -17.33 4.54 15.31
N PRO A 71 -18.40 4.29 16.07
CA PRO A 71 -19.38 5.32 16.40
C PRO A 71 -18.66 6.48 17.09
N SER A 72 -18.96 7.71 16.70
CA SER A 72 -18.64 8.88 17.53
C SER A 72 -19.18 8.59 18.93
N ALA A 73 -18.29 8.50 19.92
CA ALA A 73 -18.66 8.37 21.31
C ALA A 73 -19.21 9.73 21.78
N ASP A 74 -20.45 10.00 21.40
CA ASP A 74 -21.33 11.06 21.91
C ASP A 74 -22.60 10.39 22.47
#